data_AF-A0A3S2B9N7-F1
#
_entry.id   AF-A0A3S2B9N7-F1
#
_cell.length_a   1.000
_cell.length_b   1.000
_cell.length_c   1.000
_cell.angle_alpha   90.00
_cell.angle_beta   90.00
_cell.angle_gamma   90.00
#
_symmetry.space_group_name_H-M   'P 1'
#
loop_
_entity.id
_entity.type
_entity.pdbx_description
1 polymer ?
#
loop_
_entity_poly.entity_id
_entity_poly.type
_entity_poly.pdbx_seq_one_letter_code
_entity_poly.pdbx_strand_id
1 'polypeptide(L)'
;SWYYVVAGLAFLIAAWLLYRRRSTALWLYAAIVLGTLAWAVWETGFDWWELGPRGGVIVLLALWLLTPWARRGLVGPDARAPLILAVLASLAVAGYSMTSDPKDIAGELGTDKVVANANLGNDVPAGEWHYYGRTQFGQRYSPLDQITPDNVAKLQPAWTYQTGDVKGPDDVGETTYQVTPLKIGDTLYI
;
A
#
# COMPACT_ATOMS: atom_id res chain seq x y z
N SER A 1 0.95 4.70 -19.97
CA SER A 1 1.98 4.43 -20.99
C SER A 1 1.45 3.52 -22.10
N TRP A 2 1.85 3.72 -23.37
CA TRP A 2 1.59 2.79 -24.49
C TRP A 2 2.25 1.42 -24.31
N TYR A 3 3.19 1.32 -23.37
CA TYR A 3 3.88 0.08 -23.00
C TYR A 3 2.91 -1.09 -22.73
N TYR A 4 1.76 -0.85 -22.11
CA TYR A 4 0.80 -1.91 -21.81
C TYR A 4 0.24 -2.61 -23.06
N VAL A 5 0.08 -1.89 -24.17
CA VAL A 5 -0.36 -2.48 -25.45
C VAL A 5 0.73 -3.40 -25.99
N VAL A 6 1.99 -2.95 -25.95
CA VAL A 6 3.15 -3.73 -26.39
C VAL A 6 3.32 -4.98 -25.53
N ALA A 7 3.24 -4.84 -24.20
CA ALA A 7 3.32 -5.95 -23.25
C ALA A 7 2.18 -6.96 -23.49
N GLY A 8 0.94 -6.49 -23.68
CA GLY A 8 -0.21 -7.35 -23.98
C GLY A 8 -0.01 -8.19 -25.25
N LEU A 9 0.48 -7.57 -26.33
CA LEU A 9 0.82 -8.30 -27.56
C LEU A 9 1.94 -9.32 -27.34
N ALA A 10 2.98 -8.96 -26.58
CA ALA A 10 4.06 -9.88 -26.26
C ALA A 10 3.56 -11.09 -25.44
N PHE A 11 2.65 -10.88 -24.50
CA PHE A 11 2.00 -11.97 -23.74
C PHE A 11 1.17 -12.89 -24.64
N LEU A 12 0.42 -12.36 -25.60
CA LEU A 12 -0.34 -13.18 -26.56
C LEU A 12 0.59 -14.06 -27.41
N ILE A 13 1.70 -13.51 -27.87
CA ILE A 13 2.71 -14.27 -28.62
C ILE A 13 3.35 -15.34 -27.72
N ALA A 14 3.69 -15.00 -26.47
CA ALA A 14 4.25 -15.95 -25.51
C ALA A 14 3.27 -17.10 -25.22
N ALA A 15 1.99 -16.80 -25.01
CA ALA A 15 0.93 -17.79 -24.81
C ALA A 15 0.79 -18.71 -26.03
N TRP A 16 0.82 -18.16 -27.24
CA TRP A 16 0.77 -18.94 -28.48
C TRP A 16 1.99 -19.88 -28.63
N LEU A 17 3.20 -19.40 -28.29
CA LEU A 17 4.41 -20.23 -28.32
C LEU A 17 4.38 -21.35 -27.27
N LEU A 18 3.85 -21.08 -26.07
CA LEU A 18 3.63 -22.11 -25.04
C LEU A 18 2.60 -23.15 -25.49
N TYR A 19 1.50 -22.71 -26.13
CA TYR A 19 0.50 -23.61 -26.71
C TYR A 19 1.11 -24.53 -27.79
N ARG A 20 2.02 -23.98 -28.61
CA ARG A 20 2.81 -24.74 -29.60
C ARG A 20 3.95 -25.56 -28.99
N ARG A 21 4.08 -25.57 -27.66
CA ARG A 21 5.12 -26.28 -26.90
C ARG A 21 6.56 -25.93 -27.33
N ARG A 22 6.82 -24.67 -27.68
CA ARG A 22 8.17 -24.22 -28.11
C ARG A 22 8.97 -23.63 -26.97
N SER A 23 10.24 -24.02 -26.81
CA SER A 23 11.12 -23.45 -25.78
C SER A 23 11.45 -21.97 -25.99
N THR A 24 11.26 -21.44 -27.21
CA THR A 24 11.40 -20.01 -27.53
C THR A 24 10.44 -19.11 -26.75
N ALA A 25 9.34 -19.67 -26.21
CA ALA A 25 8.46 -18.94 -25.30
C ALA A 25 9.21 -18.40 -24.08
N LEU A 26 10.19 -19.14 -23.55
CA LEU A 26 10.96 -18.72 -22.36
C LEU A 26 11.88 -17.54 -22.68
N TRP A 27 12.45 -17.49 -23.89
CA TRP A 27 13.24 -16.35 -24.36
C TRP A 27 12.39 -15.09 -24.48
N LEU A 28 11.21 -15.21 -25.11
CA LEU A 28 10.29 -14.08 -25.22
C LEU A 28 9.82 -13.63 -23.85
N TYR A 29 9.50 -14.57 -22.95
CA TYR A 29 9.08 -14.23 -21.60
C TYR A 29 10.19 -13.53 -20.81
N ALA A 30 11.44 -13.97 -20.96
CA ALA A 30 12.60 -13.26 -20.38
C ALA A 30 12.70 -11.82 -20.90
N ALA A 31 12.46 -11.60 -22.19
CA ALA A 31 12.41 -10.25 -22.77
C ALA A 31 11.23 -9.42 -22.24
N ILE A 32 10.06 -10.02 -22.00
CA ILE A 32 8.92 -9.34 -21.35
C ILE A 32 9.30 -8.90 -19.94
N VAL A 33 9.91 -9.78 -19.15
CA VAL A 33 10.34 -9.46 -17.77
C VAL A 33 11.35 -8.31 -17.79
N LEU A 34 12.42 -8.41 -18.56
CA LEU A 34 13.46 -7.37 -18.63
C LEU A 34 12.93 -6.05 -19.21
N GLY A 35 12.11 -6.12 -20.25
CA GLY A 35 11.48 -4.94 -20.85
C GLY A 35 10.54 -4.23 -19.86
N THR A 36 9.76 -5.00 -19.09
CA THR A 36 8.86 -4.43 -18.08
C THR A 36 9.67 -3.84 -16.94
N LEU A 37 10.71 -4.53 -16.48
CA LEU A 37 11.59 -4.04 -15.44
C LEU A 37 12.26 -2.71 -15.84
N ALA A 38 12.82 -2.65 -17.05
CA ALA A 38 13.46 -1.44 -17.56
C ALA A 38 12.47 -0.28 -17.70
N TRP A 39 11.27 -0.55 -18.25
CA TRP A 39 10.22 0.46 -18.37
C TRP A 39 9.72 0.94 -17.00
N ALA A 40 9.52 0.04 -16.05
CA ALA A 40 9.04 0.38 -14.72
C ALA A 40 10.07 1.25 -13.96
N VAL A 41 11.34 0.85 -13.96
CA VAL A 41 12.43 1.63 -13.35
C VAL A 41 12.58 2.99 -14.04
N TRP A 42 12.38 3.08 -15.34
CA TRP A 42 12.43 4.35 -16.06
C TRP A 42 11.28 5.29 -15.69
N GLU A 43 10.06 4.78 -15.51
CA GLU A 43 8.88 5.60 -15.21
C GLU A 43 8.85 6.04 -13.74
N THR A 44 9.28 5.19 -12.81
CA THR A 44 9.05 5.38 -11.36
C THR A 44 10.29 5.28 -10.49
N GLY A 45 11.45 5.06 -11.09
CA GLY A 45 12.67 4.82 -10.34
C GLY A 45 12.59 3.53 -9.52
N PHE A 46 13.19 3.57 -8.33
CA PHE A 46 13.30 2.43 -7.41
C PHE A 46 12.26 2.48 -6.28
N ASP A 47 11.07 3.00 -6.54
CA ASP A 47 9.97 3.02 -5.58
C ASP A 47 9.33 1.61 -5.47
N TRP A 48 9.37 1.03 -4.28
CA TRP A 48 8.90 -0.33 -4.02
C TRP A 48 7.41 -0.51 -4.33
N TRP A 49 6.60 0.47 -3.93
CA TRP A 49 5.15 0.43 -4.05
C TRP A 49 4.70 0.56 -5.49
N GLU A 50 5.44 1.30 -6.30
CA GLU A 50 5.14 1.51 -7.71
C GLU A 50 5.70 0.40 -8.62
N LEU A 51 6.80 -0.25 -8.24
CA LEU A 51 7.35 -1.39 -8.98
C LEU A 51 6.48 -2.65 -8.83
N GLY A 52 5.90 -2.87 -7.64
CA GLY A 52 5.03 -4.01 -7.33
C GLY A 52 3.92 -4.29 -8.36
N PRO A 53 2.99 -3.35 -8.64
CA PRO A 53 1.90 -3.56 -9.59
C PRO A 53 2.36 -3.67 -11.04
N ARG A 54 3.53 -3.14 -11.40
CA ARG A 54 4.07 -3.21 -12.78
C ARG A 54 4.74 -4.54 -13.09
N GLY A 55 5.51 -5.08 -12.15
CA GLY A 55 6.34 -6.27 -12.37
C GLY A 55 5.87 -7.53 -11.64
N GLY A 56 5.12 -7.41 -10.54
CA GLY A 56 4.87 -8.50 -9.59
C GLY A 56 4.29 -9.76 -10.24
N VAL A 57 3.14 -9.65 -10.91
CA VAL A 57 2.50 -10.79 -11.59
C VAL A 57 3.38 -11.36 -12.70
N ILE A 58 4.08 -10.50 -13.44
CA ILE A 58 4.95 -10.89 -14.55
C ILE A 58 6.12 -11.75 -14.04
N VAL A 59 6.74 -11.35 -12.92
CA VAL A 59 7.84 -12.10 -12.29
C VAL A 59 7.33 -13.38 -11.63
N LEU A 60 6.16 -13.38 -10.99
CA LEU A 60 5.55 -14.59 -10.43
C LEU A 60 5.28 -15.65 -11.51
N LEU A 61 4.77 -15.23 -12.67
CA LEU A 61 4.61 -16.09 -13.83
C LEU A 61 5.96 -16.56 -14.40
N ALA A 62 7.01 -15.73 -14.36
CA ALA A 62 8.38 -16.14 -14.71
C ALA A 62 8.88 -17.27 -13.80
N LEU A 63 8.69 -17.12 -12.48
CA LEU A 63 9.04 -18.12 -11.48
C LEU A 63 8.25 -19.42 -11.68
N TRP A 64 6.95 -19.30 -11.98
CA TRP A 64 6.11 -20.45 -12.31
C TRP A 64 6.62 -21.15 -13.59
N LEU A 65 6.99 -20.41 -14.64
CA LEU A 65 7.57 -20.98 -15.86
C LEU A 65 8.93 -21.64 -15.62
N LEU A 66 9.68 -21.30 -14.56
CA LEU A 66 10.92 -21.98 -14.20
C LEU A 66 10.70 -23.34 -13.53
N THR A 67 9.50 -23.65 -13.04
CA THR A 67 9.19 -24.96 -12.46
C THR A 67 9.24 -26.09 -13.51
N PRO A 68 9.52 -27.35 -13.09
CA PRO A 68 9.61 -28.47 -14.03
C PRO A 68 8.27 -28.86 -14.65
N TRP A 69 7.14 -28.64 -13.96
CA TRP A 69 5.81 -28.98 -14.49
C TRP A 69 5.39 -28.06 -15.64
N ALA A 70 5.71 -26.76 -15.56
CA ALA A 70 5.27 -25.77 -16.55
C ALA A 70 6.03 -25.92 -17.87
N ARG A 71 7.22 -26.54 -17.80
CA ARG A 71 8.10 -26.78 -18.94
C ARG A 71 8.01 -28.20 -19.49
N ARG A 72 7.20 -29.06 -18.87
CA ARG A 72 7.05 -30.45 -19.29
C ARG A 72 6.45 -30.50 -20.69
N GLY A 73 7.22 -31.02 -21.64
CA GLY A 73 6.80 -31.14 -23.04
C GLY A 73 7.18 -29.96 -23.94
N LEU A 74 7.94 -28.96 -23.45
CA LEU A 74 8.55 -27.97 -24.33
C LEU A 74 9.65 -28.62 -25.19
N VAL A 75 9.63 -28.31 -26.48
CA VAL A 75 10.57 -28.81 -27.49
C VAL A 75 11.48 -27.67 -27.95
N GLY A 76 12.78 -27.91 -27.94
CA GLY A 76 13.80 -26.95 -28.39
C GLY A 76 15.02 -26.87 -27.44
N PRO A 77 15.97 -25.97 -27.72
CA PRO A 77 17.17 -25.77 -26.89
C PRO A 77 16.81 -25.27 -25.49
N ASP A 78 17.70 -25.52 -24.52
CA ASP A 78 17.49 -25.10 -23.14
C ASP A 78 17.44 -23.56 -23.04
N ALA A 79 16.28 -23.05 -22.64
CA ALA A 79 15.98 -21.61 -22.62
C ALA A 79 15.75 -21.10 -21.18
N ARG A 80 16.26 -21.82 -20.17
CA ARG A 80 16.15 -21.44 -18.75
C ARG A 80 17.02 -20.25 -18.38
N ALA A 81 18.27 -20.25 -18.87
CA ALA A 81 19.26 -19.24 -18.51
C ALA A 81 18.76 -17.79 -18.65
N PRO A 82 18.18 -17.35 -19.78
CA PRO A 82 17.71 -15.97 -19.92
C PRO A 82 16.57 -15.64 -18.93
N LEU A 83 15.66 -16.58 -18.69
CA LEU A 83 14.55 -16.38 -17.77
C LEU A 83 15.04 -16.32 -16.30
N ILE A 84 16.01 -17.16 -15.93
CA ILE A 84 16.66 -17.10 -14.62
C ILE A 84 17.35 -15.75 -14.43
N LEU A 85 18.12 -15.28 -15.42
CA LEU A 85 18.79 -13.98 -15.35
C LEU A 85 17.80 -12.83 -15.22
N ALA A 86 16.69 -12.88 -15.95
CA ALA A 86 15.63 -11.86 -15.86
C ALA A 86 14.96 -11.83 -14.47
N VAL A 87 14.70 -13.00 -13.88
CA VAL A 87 14.17 -13.13 -12.53
C VAL A 87 15.18 -12.61 -11.50
N LEU A 88 16.45 -12.99 -11.60
CA LEU A 88 17.50 -12.52 -10.70
C LEU A 88 17.67 -11.00 -10.78
N ALA A 89 17.64 -10.41 -11.98
CA ALA A 89 17.67 -8.96 -12.16
C ALA A 89 16.46 -8.29 -11.49
N SER A 90 15.27 -8.86 -11.66
CA SER A 90 14.04 -8.34 -11.02
C SER A 90 14.12 -8.41 -9.49
N LEU A 91 14.63 -9.51 -8.94
CA LEU A 91 14.83 -9.69 -7.50
C LEU A 91 15.90 -8.74 -6.95
N ALA A 92 16.98 -8.48 -7.69
CA ALA A 92 18.00 -7.52 -7.30
C ALA A 92 17.45 -6.09 -7.23
N VAL A 93 16.68 -5.67 -8.25
CA VAL A 93 16.00 -4.37 -8.26
C VAL A 93 15.00 -4.27 -7.12
N ALA A 94 14.21 -5.33 -6.89
CA ALA A 94 13.28 -5.42 -5.77
C ALA A 94 13.98 -5.25 -4.42
N GLY A 95 15.08 -5.97 -4.19
CA GLY A 95 15.86 -5.87 -2.95
C GLY A 95 16.46 -4.48 -2.73
N TYR A 96 17.02 -3.86 -3.78
CA TYR A 96 17.56 -2.49 -3.72
C TYR A 96 16.47 -1.44 -3.47
N SER A 97 15.30 -1.64 -4.07
CA SER A 97 14.14 -0.77 -3.91
C SER A 97 13.59 -0.77 -2.48
N MET A 98 13.70 -1.89 -1.74
CA MET A 98 13.29 -1.94 -0.34
C MET A 98 14.18 -1.12 0.60
N THR A 99 15.42 -0.81 0.18
CA THR A 99 16.35 0.01 0.98
C THR A 99 16.38 1.47 0.57
N SER A 100 15.68 1.82 -0.51
CA SER A 100 15.64 3.18 -1.05
C SER A 100 14.24 3.72 -0.85
N ASP A 101 14.10 4.91 -0.27
CA ASP A 101 12.83 5.63 -0.26
C ASP A 101 12.99 6.90 -1.12
N PRO A 102 12.70 6.82 -2.43
CA PRO A 102 12.90 7.96 -3.34
C PRO A 102 11.97 9.13 -3.04
N LYS A 103 10.93 8.92 -2.23
CA LYS A 103 9.92 9.91 -1.87
C LYS A 103 10.00 10.35 -0.42
N ASP A 104 10.98 9.84 0.34
CA ASP A 104 11.23 10.34 1.69
C ASP A 104 11.75 11.77 1.60
N ILE A 105 10.93 12.69 2.07
CA ILE A 105 11.29 14.10 2.23
C ILE A 105 11.51 14.28 3.71
N ALA A 106 12.77 14.42 4.12
CA ALA A 106 13.12 14.75 5.49
C ALA A 106 12.43 16.07 5.88
N GLY A 107 11.39 15.97 6.70
CA GLY A 107 10.63 17.11 7.18
C GLY A 107 11.43 17.84 8.26
N GLU A 108 11.84 19.07 7.99
CA GLU A 108 12.27 19.98 9.04
C GLU A 108 11.08 20.83 9.48
N LEU A 109 10.56 20.55 10.68
CA LEU A 109 9.55 21.40 11.30
C LEU A 109 10.26 22.62 11.89
N GLY A 110 10.22 23.74 11.16
CA GLY A 110 10.68 25.03 11.68
C GLY A 110 9.95 25.37 12.99
N THR A 111 10.71 25.69 14.03
CA THR A 111 10.15 26.18 15.31
C THR A 111 9.83 27.67 15.28
N ASP A 112 10.19 28.34 14.18
CA ASP A 112 9.84 29.73 13.93
C ASP A 112 8.32 29.89 13.87
N LYS A 113 7.80 30.73 14.76
CA LYS A 113 6.39 31.09 14.76
C LYS A 113 6.09 31.99 13.56
N VAL A 114 5.72 31.39 12.42
CA VAL A 114 5.33 32.12 11.19
C VAL A 114 4.06 32.94 11.40
N VAL A 115 3.17 32.49 12.31
CA VAL A 115 1.95 33.19 12.69
C VAL A 115 1.88 33.27 14.21
N ALA A 116 2.06 34.47 14.78
CA ALA A 116 2.10 34.67 16.23
C ALA A 116 0.78 34.29 16.93
N ASN A 117 -0.36 34.50 16.28
CA ASN A 117 -1.70 34.17 16.76
C ASN A 117 -2.46 33.39 15.69
N ALA A 118 -2.01 32.17 15.37
CA ALA A 118 -2.73 31.32 14.43
C ALA A 118 -4.13 31.01 14.97
N ASN A 119 -5.14 31.13 14.11
CA ASN A 119 -6.47 30.63 14.45
C ASN A 119 -6.41 29.08 14.48
N LEU A 120 -6.54 28.50 15.67
CA LEU A 120 -6.52 27.05 15.87
C LEU A 120 -7.93 26.43 15.83
N GLY A 121 -8.95 27.21 15.46
CA GLY A 121 -10.33 26.74 15.39
C GLY A 121 -10.96 26.53 16.76
N ASN A 122 -10.55 27.31 17.76
CA ASN A 122 -11.07 27.24 19.14
C ASN A 122 -12.49 27.81 19.30
N ASP A 123 -13.28 27.79 18.23
CA ASP A 123 -14.67 28.25 18.18
C ASP A 123 -15.62 27.29 18.89
N VAL A 124 -15.14 26.09 19.25
CA VAL A 124 -15.85 25.09 20.05
C VAL A 124 -15.44 25.20 21.52
N PRO A 125 -16.38 25.21 22.49
CA PRO A 125 -16.06 25.21 23.90
C PRO A 125 -15.03 24.14 24.29
N ALA A 126 -14.19 24.43 25.30
CA ALA A 126 -13.07 23.59 25.68
C ALA A 126 -13.47 22.13 25.99
N GLY A 127 -14.58 21.95 26.72
CA GLY A 127 -15.11 20.64 27.10
C GLY A 127 -16.10 20.04 26.11
N GLU A 128 -16.09 20.48 24.85
CA GLU A 128 -17.03 20.03 23.81
C GLU A 128 -16.33 19.53 22.55
N TRP A 129 -17.02 18.66 21.82
CA TRP A 129 -16.55 17.97 20.62
C TRP A 129 -17.66 17.95 19.57
N HIS A 130 -17.75 19.00 18.76
CA HIS A 130 -18.87 19.23 17.83
C HIS A 130 -18.67 18.60 16.45
N TYR A 131 -17.42 18.28 16.09
CA TYR A 131 -17.03 17.77 14.77
C TYR A 131 -16.17 16.52 14.90
N TYR A 132 -16.00 15.74 13.83
CA TYR A 132 -15.15 14.54 13.82
C TYR A 132 -13.72 14.79 14.35
N GLY A 133 -13.13 15.96 14.07
CA GLY A 133 -11.83 16.37 14.60
C GLY A 133 -11.89 17.43 15.71
N ARG A 134 -12.98 17.44 16.51
CA ARG A 134 -13.38 18.45 17.51
C ARG A 134 -13.84 19.78 16.93
N THR A 135 -13.06 20.35 16.00
CA THR A 135 -13.28 21.66 15.35
C THR A 135 -13.31 21.49 13.83
N GLN A 136 -13.72 22.52 13.09
CA GLN A 136 -13.68 22.53 11.62
C GLN A 136 -12.26 22.37 11.04
N PHE A 137 -11.22 22.58 11.86
CA PHE A 137 -9.82 22.43 11.45
C PHE A 137 -9.33 20.98 11.52
N GLY A 138 -10.11 20.06 12.10
CA GLY A 138 -9.80 18.63 12.04
C GLY A 138 -8.59 18.17 12.88
N GLN A 139 -8.07 19.02 13.77
CA GLN A 139 -6.78 18.79 14.46
C GLN A 139 -6.83 17.69 15.53
N ARG A 140 -8.03 17.28 15.98
CA ARG A 140 -8.21 16.31 17.08
C ARG A 140 -7.50 16.72 18.38
N TYR A 141 -7.36 18.02 18.60
CA TYR A 141 -6.72 18.60 19.77
C TYR A 141 -7.75 19.06 20.81
N SER A 142 -7.64 18.55 22.04
CA SER A 142 -8.44 19.00 23.20
C SER A 142 -7.63 19.97 24.04
N PRO A 143 -8.18 21.14 24.43
CA PRO A 143 -7.52 22.08 25.33
C PRO A 143 -7.67 21.71 26.81
N LEU A 144 -8.39 20.61 27.15
CA LEU A 144 -8.52 20.14 28.53
C LEU A 144 -7.19 19.56 29.03
N ASP A 145 -6.80 19.93 30.24
CA ASP A 145 -5.50 19.59 30.86
C ASP A 145 -5.64 18.88 32.22
N GLN A 146 -6.86 18.51 32.62
CA GLN A 146 -7.10 17.79 33.88
C GLN A 146 -6.37 16.43 33.91
N ILE A 147 -6.27 15.74 32.77
CA ILE A 147 -5.57 14.47 32.61
C ILE A 147 -4.21 14.76 31.95
N THR A 148 -3.13 14.37 32.61
CA THR A 148 -1.75 14.62 32.20
C THR A 148 -0.93 13.33 32.19
N PRO A 149 0.27 13.31 31.56
CA PRO A 149 1.16 12.14 31.61
C PRO A 149 1.47 11.66 33.04
N ASP A 150 1.47 12.56 34.03
CA ASP A 150 1.76 12.25 35.43
C ASP A 150 0.60 11.54 36.15
N ASN A 151 -0.65 11.70 35.68
CA ASN A 151 -1.83 11.20 36.37
C ASN A 151 -2.68 10.20 35.56
N VAL A 152 -2.42 10.03 34.26
CA VAL A 152 -3.19 9.15 33.36
C VAL A 152 -3.26 7.70 33.86
N ALA A 153 -2.25 7.24 34.59
CA ALA A 153 -2.21 5.91 35.18
C ALA A 153 -3.28 5.66 36.26
N LYS A 154 -3.98 6.71 36.72
CA LYS A 154 -5.03 6.62 37.75
C LYS A 154 -6.45 6.53 37.18
N LEU A 155 -6.60 6.56 35.85
CA LEU A 155 -7.92 6.52 35.23
C LEU A 155 -8.65 5.20 35.50
N GLN A 156 -9.95 5.31 35.73
CA GLN A 156 -10.85 4.17 35.93
C GLN A 156 -12.08 4.36 35.03
N PRO A 157 -12.72 3.27 34.56
CA PRO A 157 -13.98 3.37 33.83
C PRO A 157 -15.04 4.09 34.67
N ALA A 158 -15.59 5.18 34.14
CA ALA A 158 -16.65 5.94 34.83
C ALA A 158 -18.04 5.33 34.57
N TRP A 159 -18.29 4.85 33.35
CA TRP A 159 -19.52 4.19 32.92
C TRP A 159 -19.26 3.46 31.59
N THR A 160 -20.20 2.59 31.18
CA THR A 160 -20.18 1.89 29.90
C THR A 160 -21.58 1.92 29.27
N TYR A 161 -21.65 1.95 27.93
CA TYR A 161 -22.89 1.89 27.15
C TYR A 161 -22.73 0.89 26.00
N GLN A 162 -23.76 0.08 25.75
CA GLN A 162 -23.78 -0.90 24.66
C GLN A 162 -24.75 -0.42 23.58
N THR A 163 -24.24 -0.15 22.38
CA THR A 163 -25.02 0.44 21.27
C THR A 163 -25.96 -0.56 20.60
N GLY A 164 -25.69 -1.85 20.76
CA GLY A 164 -26.40 -2.92 20.07
C GLY A 164 -25.84 -3.22 18.68
N ASP A 165 -24.82 -2.49 18.22
CA ASP A 165 -24.09 -2.80 16.99
C ASP A 165 -23.15 -3.98 17.22
N VAL A 166 -23.73 -5.18 17.15
CA VAL A 166 -23.05 -6.46 17.37
C VAL A 166 -23.08 -7.30 16.11
N LYS A 167 -21.99 -8.03 15.88
CA LYS A 167 -21.85 -8.92 14.72
C LYS A 167 -23.01 -9.94 14.66
N GLY A 168 -23.70 -9.97 13.54
CA GLY A 168 -24.70 -10.96 13.19
C GLY A 168 -24.12 -12.29 12.69
N PRO A 169 -24.96 -13.34 12.61
CA PRO A 169 -24.56 -14.66 12.12
C PRO A 169 -24.12 -14.65 10.64
N ASP A 170 -24.69 -13.75 9.83
CA ASP A 170 -24.42 -13.66 8.39
C ASP A 170 -23.34 -12.61 8.04
N ASP A 171 -22.81 -11.92 9.04
CA ASP A 171 -21.78 -10.89 8.82
C ASP A 171 -20.43 -11.52 8.47
N VAL A 172 -19.70 -10.84 7.58
CA VAL A 172 -18.30 -11.15 7.27
C VAL A 172 -17.43 -11.16 8.53
N GLY A 173 -16.31 -11.86 8.50
CA GLY A 173 -15.47 -12.07 9.69
C GLY A 173 -14.95 -10.79 10.36
N GLU A 174 -14.85 -9.70 9.61
CA GLU A 174 -14.40 -8.39 10.10
C GLU A 174 -15.58 -7.47 10.38
N THR A 175 -15.75 -7.07 11.64
CA THR A 175 -16.65 -5.98 12.04
C THR A 175 -15.82 -4.90 12.72
N THR A 176 -15.97 -3.64 12.28
CA THR A 176 -15.24 -2.51 12.86
C THR A 176 -16.22 -1.40 13.22
N TYR A 177 -16.18 -0.99 14.48
CA TYR A 177 -16.95 0.15 14.95
C TYR A 177 -16.14 1.44 14.78
N GLN A 178 -16.45 2.23 13.74
CA GLN A 178 -15.74 3.46 13.39
C GLN A 178 -16.51 4.72 13.80
N VAL A 179 -16.83 4.86 15.08
CA VAL A 179 -17.51 6.05 15.60
C VAL A 179 -16.50 7.04 16.22
N THR A 180 -16.77 8.33 16.06
CA THR A 180 -16.20 9.38 16.92
C THR A 180 -17.35 10.10 17.60
N PRO A 181 -17.58 9.90 18.90
CA PRO A 181 -18.71 10.51 19.60
C PRO A 181 -18.65 12.05 19.54
N LEU A 182 -19.82 12.69 19.49
CA LEU A 182 -19.93 14.15 19.61
C LEU A 182 -20.43 14.51 21.01
N LYS A 183 -19.76 15.45 21.68
CA LYS A 183 -20.13 15.94 23.01
C LYS A 183 -20.56 17.41 22.88
N ILE A 184 -21.85 17.68 23.07
CA ILE A 184 -22.44 19.02 22.94
C ILE A 184 -23.28 19.30 24.19
N GLY A 185 -22.97 20.37 24.92
CA GLY A 185 -23.56 20.60 26.25
C GLY A 185 -23.39 19.39 27.16
N ASP A 186 -24.49 18.91 27.76
CA ASP A 186 -24.51 17.72 28.63
C ASP A 186 -24.88 16.41 27.90
N THR A 187 -24.85 16.40 26.56
CA THR A 187 -25.26 15.25 25.75
C THR A 187 -24.09 14.67 24.97
N LEU A 188 -24.02 13.34 24.93
CA LEU A 188 -23.13 12.57 24.08
C LEU A 188 -23.95 11.90 22.96
N TYR A 189 -23.57 12.16 21.71
CA TYR A 189 -24.17 11.56 20.51
C TYR A 189 -23.24 10.45 20.02
N ILE A 190 -23.79 9.25 19.88
CA ILE A 190 -23.14 8.02 19.42
C ILE A 190 -23.99 7.40 18.32
#